data_AF-A0A4Q3UVD1-F1
#
_entry.id   AF-A0A4Q3UVD1-F1
#
_cell.length_a   1.000
_cell.length_b   1.000
_cell.length_c   1.000
_cell.angle_alpha   90.00
_cell.angle_beta   90.00
_cell.angle_gamma   90.00
#
_symmetry.space_group_name_H-M   'P 1'
#
loop_
_entity.id
_entity.type
_entity.pdbx_description
1 polymer ?
#
loop_
_entity_poly.entity_id
_entity_poly.type
_entity_poly.pdbx_seq_one_letter_code
_entity_poly.pdbx_strand_id
1 'polypeptide(L)'
;MAEAALQPWSEAQFRATLAAMQSALPEAEFEWAEGREKWAMFLGEDEVVAILHVDTPLALVHQDLLNPLQGLGIVLAPFPNWGLPSYRIDYADAVRLLPDWNWEPDMKDHPIRVAMPMDLYLNTV
;
A
#
# COMPACT_ATOMS: atom_id res chain seq x y z
N MET A 1 -1.22 -13.53 7.08
CA MET A 1 -1.37 -12.21 6.41
C MET A 1 -0.23 -11.96 5.44
N ALA A 2 1.04 -12.10 5.84
CA ALA A 2 2.19 -11.84 4.95
C ALA A 2 2.25 -12.70 3.66
N GLU A 3 1.98 -14.01 3.71
CA GLU A 3 2.03 -14.86 2.50
C GLU A 3 0.92 -14.57 1.49
N ALA A 4 -0.26 -14.13 1.96
CA ALA A 4 -1.37 -13.79 1.07
C ALA A 4 -1.14 -12.46 0.34
N ALA A 5 -0.42 -11.52 0.97
CA ALA A 5 -0.05 -10.23 0.37
C ALA A 5 1.01 -10.36 -0.74
N LEU A 6 1.66 -11.52 -0.82
CA LEU A 6 2.70 -11.82 -1.80
C LEU A 6 2.19 -12.67 -2.97
N GLN A 7 0.96 -13.21 -2.88
CA GLN A 7 0.39 -13.95 -3.98
C GLN A 7 -0.01 -12.98 -5.10
N PRO A 8 0.56 -13.10 -6.30
CA PRO A 8 0.14 -12.24 -7.39
C PRO A 8 -1.32 -12.54 -7.73
N TRP A 9 -2.09 -11.49 -7.93
CA TRP A 9 -3.46 -11.63 -8.44
C TRP A 9 -3.51 -11.41 -9.95
N SER A 10 -4.50 -12.03 -10.60
CA SER A 10 -4.75 -11.81 -12.03
C SER A 10 -5.26 -10.39 -12.27
N GLU A 11 -5.10 -9.89 -13.50
CA GLU A 11 -5.65 -8.59 -13.91
C GLU A 11 -7.17 -8.50 -13.62
N ALA A 12 -7.90 -9.60 -13.81
CA ALA A 12 -9.33 -9.66 -13.51
C ALA A 12 -9.62 -9.48 -12.01
N GLN A 13 -8.83 -10.09 -11.13
CA GLN A 13 -8.95 -9.93 -9.69
C GLN A 13 -8.59 -8.51 -9.24
N PHE A 14 -7.52 -7.93 -9.82
CA PHE A 14 -7.14 -6.54 -9.58
C PHE A 14 -8.28 -5.58 -9.95
N ARG A 15 -8.81 -5.67 -11.17
CA ARG A 15 -9.89 -4.80 -11.65
C ARG A 15 -11.18 -4.95 -10.83
N ALA A 16 -11.54 -6.18 -10.47
CA ALA A 16 -12.71 -6.43 -9.64
C ALA A 16 -12.57 -5.80 -8.25
N THR A 17 -11.39 -5.92 -7.66
CA THR A 17 -11.09 -5.32 -6.34
C THR A 17 -11.07 -3.81 -6.42
N LEU A 18 -10.44 -3.24 -7.45
CA LEU A 18 -10.39 -1.80 -7.65
C LEU A 18 -11.79 -1.20 -7.73
N ALA A 19 -12.69 -1.83 -8.51
CA ALA A 19 -14.09 -1.43 -8.58
C ALA A 19 -14.82 -1.57 -7.24
N ALA A 20 -14.54 -2.64 -6.48
CA ALA A 20 -15.13 -2.84 -5.17
C ALA A 20 -14.65 -1.78 -4.15
N MET A 21 -13.36 -1.41 -4.18
CA MET A 21 -12.82 -0.33 -3.36
C MET A 21 -13.43 1.03 -3.74
N GLN A 22 -13.57 1.35 -5.03
CA GLN A 22 -14.26 2.56 -5.50
C GLN A 22 -15.72 2.61 -5.01
N SER A 23 -16.41 1.47 -5.00
CA SER A 23 -17.77 1.39 -4.47
C SER A 23 -17.83 1.54 -2.94
N ALA A 24 -16.80 1.09 -2.22
CA ALA A 24 -16.72 1.19 -0.76
C ALA A 24 -16.25 2.57 -0.29
N LEU A 25 -15.57 3.32 -1.15
CA LEU A 25 -15.03 4.67 -0.90
C LEU A 25 -15.63 5.68 -1.89
N PRO A 26 -16.96 5.91 -1.88
CA PRO A 26 -17.64 6.71 -2.90
C PRO A 26 -17.25 8.19 -2.91
N GLU A 27 -16.69 8.69 -1.82
CA GLU A 27 -16.22 10.07 -1.67
C GLU A 27 -14.73 10.21 -2.03
N ALA A 28 -14.02 9.10 -2.27
CA ALA A 28 -12.62 9.13 -2.64
C ALA A 28 -12.44 9.23 -4.16
N GLU A 29 -11.64 10.18 -4.61
CA GLU A 29 -11.19 10.24 -6.00
C GLU A 29 -10.16 9.15 -6.28
N PHE A 30 -10.20 8.63 -7.50
CA PHE A 30 -9.27 7.60 -7.95
C PHE A 30 -8.21 8.21 -8.85
N GLU A 31 -6.94 7.97 -8.51
CA GLU A 31 -5.80 8.40 -9.31
C GLU A 31 -4.79 7.26 -9.49
N TRP A 32 -4.21 7.19 -10.69
CA TRP A 32 -2.99 6.43 -10.91
C TRP A 32 -1.82 7.26 -10.41
N ALA A 33 -1.02 6.71 -9.51
CA ALA A 33 0.12 7.43 -9.00
C ALA A 33 1.09 7.78 -10.15
N GLU A 34 1.19 9.06 -10.53
CA GLU A 34 2.02 9.48 -11.66
C GLU A 34 3.48 9.03 -11.45
N GLY A 35 4.06 8.41 -12.49
CA GLY A 35 5.41 7.82 -12.45
C GLY A 35 5.51 6.49 -11.68
N ARG A 36 4.38 5.89 -11.26
CA ARG A 36 4.33 4.73 -10.36
C ARG A 36 3.33 3.69 -10.87
N GLU A 37 3.72 2.95 -11.89
CA GLU A 37 2.91 1.97 -12.64
C GLU A 37 2.34 0.81 -11.79
N LYS A 38 2.70 0.72 -10.51
CA LYS A 38 2.36 -0.40 -9.62
C LYS A 38 1.40 -0.07 -8.48
N TRP A 39 0.90 1.17 -8.37
CA TRP A 39 -0.03 1.54 -7.30
C TRP A 39 -1.23 2.36 -7.79
N ALA A 40 -2.41 1.98 -7.29
CA ALA A 40 -3.67 2.69 -7.43
C ALA A 40 -3.93 3.50 -6.14
N MET A 41 -4.25 4.79 -6.26
CA MET A 41 -4.50 5.68 -5.12
C MET A 41 -5.97 6.06 -4.99
N PHE A 42 -6.42 6.18 -3.76
CA PHE A 42 -7.73 6.69 -3.36
C PHE A 42 -7.52 7.93 -2.50
N LEU A 43 -7.98 9.08 -3.00
CA LEU A 43 -7.82 10.40 -2.40
C LEU A 43 -9.13 10.82 -1.74
N GLY A 44 -9.13 11.01 -0.42
CA GLY A 44 -10.19 11.73 0.27
C GLY A 44 -10.07 13.25 0.06
N GLU A 45 -10.89 14.02 0.77
CA GLU A 45 -10.98 15.48 0.60
C GLU A 45 -9.63 16.21 0.76
N ASP A 46 -8.80 15.77 1.71
CA ASP A 46 -7.52 16.43 2.03
C ASP A 46 -6.31 15.48 2.07
N GLU A 47 -6.51 14.17 1.86
CA GLU A 47 -5.43 13.18 2.02
C GLU A 47 -5.64 11.88 1.24
N VAL A 48 -4.56 11.10 1.10
CA VAL A 48 -4.64 9.73 0.56
C VAL A 48 -5.22 8.81 1.63
N VAL A 49 -6.40 8.25 1.38
CA VAL A 49 -7.09 7.41 2.35
C VAL A 49 -6.78 5.93 2.16
N ALA A 50 -6.46 5.50 0.93
CA ALA A 50 -6.04 4.14 0.63
C ALA A 50 -5.14 4.08 -0.59
N ILE A 51 -4.28 3.08 -0.64
CA ILE A 51 -3.52 2.70 -1.83
C ILE A 51 -3.54 1.19 -2.01
N LEU A 52 -3.65 0.76 -3.27
CA LEU A 52 -3.75 -0.63 -3.66
C LEU A 52 -2.61 -0.99 -4.60
N HIS A 53 -1.92 -2.10 -4.30
CA HIS A 53 -0.84 -2.59 -5.16
C HIS A 53 -1.39 -3.23 -6.43
N VAL A 54 -0.77 -3.02 -7.58
CA VAL A 54 -1.24 -3.54 -8.86
C VAL A 54 -0.95 -5.03 -9.01
N ASP A 55 0.18 -5.51 -8.49
CA ASP A 55 0.61 -6.89 -8.71
C ASP A 55 0.11 -7.84 -7.62
N THR A 56 -0.25 -7.34 -6.44
CA THR A 56 -0.58 -8.16 -5.27
C THR A 56 -1.83 -7.64 -4.55
N PRO A 57 -2.55 -8.48 -3.79
CA PRO A 57 -3.77 -8.08 -3.10
C PRO A 57 -3.48 -7.26 -1.82
N LEU A 58 -2.40 -6.46 -1.79
CA LEU A 58 -2.03 -5.63 -0.66
C LEU A 58 -2.63 -4.24 -0.82
N ALA A 59 -3.32 -3.77 0.22
CA ALA A 59 -3.75 -2.39 0.35
C ALA A 59 -3.24 -1.79 1.66
N LEU A 60 -2.69 -0.58 1.57
CA LEU A 60 -2.39 0.25 2.73
C LEU A 60 -3.53 1.24 2.90
N VAL A 61 -4.17 1.23 4.07
CA VAL A 61 -5.45 1.94 4.27
C VAL A 61 -5.45 2.70 5.58
N HIS A 62 -6.14 3.84 5.62
CA HIS A 62 -6.40 4.54 6.87
C HIS A 62 -7.10 3.58 7.86
N GLN A 63 -6.80 3.71 9.15
CA GLN A 63 -7.30 2.76 10.16
C GLN A 63 -8.83 2.67 10.17
N ASP A 64 -9.52 3.79 9.94
CA ASP A 64 -10.98 3.87 9.87
C ASP A 64 -11.56 3.13 8.66
N LEU A 65 -10.75 2.85 7.64
CA LEU A 65 -11.14 2.12 6.45
C LEU A 65 -10.95 0.60 6.54
N LEU A 66 -10.41 0.09 7.65
CA LEU A 66 -10.24 -1.36 7.83
C LEU A 66 -11.59 -2.10 7.77
N ASN A 67 -12.61 -1.57 8.44
CA ASN A 67 -13.93 -2.18 8.49
C ASN A 67 -14.69 -2.13 7.15
N PRO A 68 -14.82 -0.97 6.47
CA PRO A 68 -15.56 -0.91 5.20
C PRO A 68 -14.88 -1.68 4.06
N LEU A 69 -13.57 -1.90 4.14
CA LEU A 69 -12.83 -2.68 3.13
C LEU A 69 -12.66 -4.15 3.53
N GLN A 70 -13.13 -4.54 4.72
CA GLN A 70 -13.03 -5.91 5.19
C GLN A 70 -13.91 -6.82 4.33
N GLY A 71 -13.34 -7.94 3.87
CA GLY A 71 -14.05 -8.90 3.02
C GLY A 71 -13.90 -8.68 1.52
N LEU A 72 -13.17 -7.65 1.08
CA LEU A 72 -12.84 -7.43 -0.33
C LEU A 72 -11.80 -8.42 -0.90
N GLY A 73 -11.38 -9.42 -0.13
CA GLY A 73 -10.37 -10.41 -0.57
C GLY A 73 -8.94 -9.86 -0.66
N ILE A 74 -8.69 -8.69 -0.09
CA ILE A 74 -7.37 -8.06 0.01
C ILE A 74 -6.79 -8.17 1.42
N VAL A 75 -5.47 -8.11 1.49
CA VAL A 75 -4.73 -7.90 2.72
C VAL A 75 -4.71 -6.41 3.02
N LEU A 76 -5.44 -6.03 4.05
CA LEU A 76 -5.46 -4.67 4.58
C LEU A 76 -4.35 -4.52 5.61
N ALA A 77 -3.42 -3.62 5.35
CA ALA A 77 -2.48 -3.15 6.36
C ALA A 77 -2.89 -1.73 6.78
N PRO A 78 -3.24 -1.53 8.07
CA PRO A 78 -3.55 -0.20 8.56
C PRO A 78 -2.32 0.69 8.50
N PHE A 79 -2.48 1.91 8.03
CA PHE A 79 -1.45 2.92 8.00
C PHE A 79 -1.86 4.09 8.92
N PRO A 80 -1.11 4.36 10.00
CA PRO A 80 -1.47 5.42 10.94
C PRO A 80 -1.14 6.79 10.36
N ASN A 81 -2.20 7.58 10.10
CA ASN A 81 -2.26 9.04 10.01
C ASN A 81 -1.15 9.73 9.16
N TRP A 82 -1.49 10.25 7.97
CA TRP A 82 -0.57 10.95 7.07
C TRP A 82 -0.09 12.32 7.58
N GLY A 83 -0.57 12.79 8.73
CA GLY A 83 -0.07 13.99 9.40
C GLY A 83 1.38 13.91 9.89
N LEU A 84 2.01 12.73 9.85
CA LEU A 84 3.44 12.55 10.11
C LEU A 84 4.14 11.94 8.89
N PRO A 85 5.15 12.62 8.31
CA PRO A 85 5.82 12.21 7.07
C PRO A 85 6.84 11.08 7.33
N SER A 86 6.61 10.19 8.29
CA SER A 86 7.42 8.97 8.46
C SER A 86 6.73 7.88 9.25
N TYR A 87 6.45 6.78 8.57
CA TYR A 87 6.14 5.48 9.14
C TYR A 87 7.43 4.72 9.42
N ARG A 88 7.40 3.89 10.46
CA ARG A 88 8.52 3.05 10.83
C ARG A 88 8.11 1.59 10.69
N ILE A 89 8.58 0.93 9.63
CA ILE A 89 8.42 -0.51 9.46
C ILE A 89 9.69 -1.20 9.94
N ASP A 90 9.56 -2.39 10.52
CA ASP A 90 10.75 -3.21 10.75
C ASP A 90 11.25 -3.82 9.43
N TYR A 91 12.56 -4.10 9.35
CA TYR A 91 13.18 -4.59 8.13
C TYR A 91 12.56 -5.91 7.64
N ALA A 92 12.15 -6.79 8.57
CA ALA A 92 11.61 -8.09 8.20
C ALA A 92 10.25 -7.96 7.51
N ASP A 93 9.39 -7.08 8.01
CA ASP A 93 8.08 -6.78 7.43
C ASP A 93 8.22 -5.94 6.16
N ALA A 94 9.20 -5.04 6.09
CA ALA A 94 9.51 -4.30 4.86
C ALA A 94 9.91 -5.25 3.71
N VAL A 95 10.87 -6.14 3.95
CA VAL A 95 11.31 -7.17 3.00
C VAL A 95 10.16 -8.08 2.58
N ARG A 96 9.25 -8.38 3.51
CA ARG A 96 8.05 -9.18 3.22
C ARG A 96 7.02 -8.45 2.38
N LEU A 97 6.86 -7.14 2.56
CA LEU A 97 5.87 -6.35 1.80
C LEU A 97 6.41 -5.96 0.42
N LEU A 98 7.72 -5.86 0.25
CA LEU A 98 8.37 -5.48 -1.01
C LEU A 98 9.57 -6.40 -1.33
N PRO A 99 9.32 -7.63 -1.80
CA PRO A 99 10.37 -8.59 -2.06
C PRO A 99 11.31 -8.20 -3.21
N ASP A 100 10.81 -7.40 -4.17
CA ASP A 100 11.56 -6.96 -5.36
C ASP A 100 12.34 -5.65 -5.14
N TRP A 101 12.34 -5.15 -3.90
CA TRP A 101 13.08 -3.97 -3.50
C TRP A 101 14.59 -4.24 -3.42
N ASN A 102 15.42 -3.28 -3.83
CA ASN A 102 16.87 -3.37 -3.66
C ASN A 102 17.24 -3.09 -2.19
N TRP A 103 17.15 -4.11 -1.34
CA TRP A 103 17.48 -4.01 0.08
C TRP A 103 19.00 -3.91 0.28
N GLU A 104 19.47 -2.77 0.77
CA GLU A 104 20.86 -2.63 1.16
C GLU A 104 21.11 -3.36 2.50
N PRO A 105 22.24 -4.10 2.67
CA PRO A 105 22.48 -4.93 3.86
C PRO A 105 22.51 -4.17 5.19
N ASP A 106 22.82 -2.87 5.16
CA ASP A 106 22.87 -1.98 6.32
C ASP A 106 21.47 -1.55 6.81
N MET A 107 20.44 -1.66 5.96
CA MET A 107 19.05 -1.35 6.33
C MET A 107 18.48 -2.31 7.40
N LYS A 108 19.11 -3.47 7.63
CA LYS A 108 18.69 -4.46 8.63
C LYS A 108 18.76 -3.93 10.07
N ASP A 109 19.74 -3.07 10.35
CA ASP A 109 20.05 -2.62 11.71
C ASP A 109 19.44 -1.24 12.03
N HIS A 110 18.73 -0.65 11.07
CA HIS A 110 18.09 0.66 11.21
C HIS A 110 16.56 0.55 11.13
N PRO A 111 15.82 1.30 11.96
CA PRO A 111 14.38 1.43 11.76
C PRO A 111 14.12 2.12 10.41
N ILE A 112 13.49 1.41 9.48
CA ILE A 112 13.21 1.92 8.14
C ILE A 112 12.11 2.98 8.26
N ARG A 113 12.47 4.23 7.99
CA ARG A 113 11.51 5.33 7.89
C ARG A 113 10.95 5.38 6.48
N VAL A 114 9.75 4.86 6.33
CA VAL A 114 8.94 4.97 5.13
C VAL A 114 8.17 6.28 5.25
N ALA A 115 8.73 7.36 4.70
CA ALA A 115 8.16 8.72 4.82
C ALA A 115 6.69 8.78 4.33
N MET A 116 6.42 8.06 3.25
CA MET A 116 5.15 7.70 2.65
C MET A 116 5.34 6.28 2.08
N PRO A 117 4.27 5.52 1.75
CA PRO A 117 4.41 4.32 0.91
C PRO A 117 5.20 4.54 -0.39
N MET A 118 5.37 5.82 -0.77
CA MET A 118 6.15 6.32 -1.91
C MET A 118 7.63 6.61 -1.61
N ASP A 119 8.08 6.56 -0.34
CA ASP A 119 9.49 6.58 0.07
C ASP A 119 10.10 5.18 0.16
N LEU A 120 9.30 4.17 -0.11
CA LEU A 120 9.74 2.97 -0.81
C LEU A 120 10.09 3.36 -2.26
N TYR A 121 10.88 4.42 -2.47
CA TYR A 121 11.48 4.91 -3.71
C TYR A 121 12.64 5.86 -3.39
N LEU A 122 13.54 5.48 -2.48
CA LEU A 122 14.78 6.23 -2.20
C LEU A 122 16.00 5.30 -2.06
N ASN A 123 16.45 4.75 -3.19
CA ASN A 123 17.86 4.75 -3.62
C ASN A 123 18.04 3.82 -4.84
N THR A 124 17.92 4.40 -6.03
CA THR A 124 18.70 3.96 -7.19
C THR A 124 19.40 5.19 -7.74
N VAL A 125 20.58 5.49 -7.20
CA VAL A 125 21.63 6.20 -7.91
C VAL A 125 22.81 5.24 -8.03
#